data_AF-A0A7V5RA25-F1
#
_entry.id   AF-A0A7V5RA25-F1
#
_cell.length_a   1.000
_cell.length_b   1.000
_cell.length_c   1.000
_cell.angle_alpha   90.00
_cell.angle_beta   90.00
_cell.angle_gamma   90.00
#
_symmetry.space_group_name_H-M   'P 1'
#
loop_
_entity.id
_entity.type
_entity.pdbx_description
1 polymer ?
#
loop_
_entity_poly.entity_id
_entity_poly.type
_entity_poly.pdbx_seq_one_letter_code
_entity_poly.pdbx_strand_id
1 'polypeptide(L)'
;MKNPTVEDRARAAADELVRLHAIDRTTALHMTTTLWNEVRRRIVAVADGTDWRRLSFEDKAMVCTAVVRALLDGKRLGAFLAGERKTLV
;
A
#
# COMPACT_ATOMS: atom_id res chain seq x y z
N MET A 1 11.75 -20.96 -10.76
CA MET A 1 10.95 -20.41 -9.64
C MET A 1 9.78 -19.64 -10.21
N LYS A 2 8.54 -19.85 -9.73
CA LYS A 2 7.40 -18.99 -10.10
C LYS A 2 7.59 -17.61 -9.47
N ASN A 3 7.27 -16.56 -10.21
CA ASN A 3 7.21 -15.22 -9.63
C ASN A 3 6.05 -15.17 -8.61
N PRO A 4 6.30 -14.64 -7.39
CA PRO A 4 5.25 -14.55 -6.38
C PRO A 4 4.14 -13.62 -6.85
N THR A 5 2.91 -14.07 -6.66
CA THR A 5 1.69 -13.32 -6.97
C THR A 5 1.52 -12.12 -6.03
N VAL A 6 0.60 -11.22 -6.36
CA VAL A 6 0.24 -10.10 -5.45
C VAL A 6 -0.28 -10.63 -4.12
N GLU A 7 -1.06 -11.73 -4.13
CA GLU A 7 -1.54 -12.37 -2.91
C GLU A 7 -0.40 -12.96 -2.07
N ASP A 8 0.61 -13.56 -2.70
CA ASP A 8 1.78 -14.09 -1.98
C ASP A 8 2.54 -12.98 -1.25
N ARG A 9 2.71 -11.82 -1.91
CA ARG A 9 3.35 -10.64 -1.30
C ARG A 9 2.50 -10.03 -0.18
N ALA A 10 1.18 -9.96 -0.37
CA ALA A 10 0.25 -9.45 0.64
C ALA A 10 0.22 -10.34 1.90
N ARG A 11 0.28 -11.66 1.72
CA ARG A 11 0.41 -12.64 2.83
C ARG A 11 1.73 -12.48 3.57
N ALA A 12 2.86 -12.38 2.86
CA ALA A 12 4.16 -12.18 3.48
C ALA A 12 4.22 -10.89 4.32
N ALA A 13 3.68 -9.78 3.79
CA ALA A 13 3.58 -8.52 4.53
C ALA A 13 2.63 -8.62 5.75
N ALA A 14 1.54 -9.37 5.63
CA ALA A 14 0.60 -9.58 6.73
C ALA A 14 1.24 -10.41 7.85
N ASP A 15 1.97 -11.48 7.51
CA ASP A 15 2.68 -12.32 8.47
C ASP A 15 3.78 -11.51 9.20
N GLU A 16 4.42 -10.55 8.52
CA GLU A 16 5.36 -9.63 9.14
C GLU A 16 4.68 -8.63 10.11
N LEU A 17 3.51 -8.10 9.77
CA LEU A 17 2.71 -7.26 10.66
C LEU A 17 2.26 -8.00 11.92
N VAL A 18 1.81 -9.26 11.76
CA VAL A 18 1.44 -10.13 12.88
C VAL A 18 2.64 -10.31 13.82
N ARG A 19 3.82 -10.59 13.27
CA ARG A 19 5.06 -10.80 14.03
C ARG A 19 5.51 -9.56 14.79
N LEU A 20 5.41 -8.38 14.17
CA LEU A 20 5.94 -7.12 14.71
C LEU A 20 4.99 -6.40 15.67
N HIS A 21 3.68 -6.56 15.48
CA HIS A 21 2.69 -5.70 16.13
C HIS A 21 1.56 -6.46 16.86
N ALA A 22 1.66 -7.80 16.96
CA ALA A 22 0.67 -8.66 17.64
C ALA A 22 -0.78 -8.43 17.16
N ILE A 23 -0.94 -8.05 15.89
CA ILE A 23 -2.24 -7.91 15.22
C ILE A 23 -2.69 -9.31 14.75
N ASP A 24 -3.99 -9.58 14.72
CA ASP A 24 -4.48 -10.84 14.16
C ASP A 24 -4.26 -10.90 12.64
N ARG A 25 -4.11 -12.12 12.11
CA ARG A 25 -3.76 -12.34 10.71
C ARG A 25 -4.81 -11.82 9.74
N THR A 26 -6.09 -11.89 10.11
CA THR A 26 -7.20 -11.41 9.25
C THR A 26 -7.14 -9.91 9.11
N THR A 27 -6.94 -9.19 10.22
CA THR A 27 -6.75 -7.74 10.24
C THR A 27 -5.49 -7.35 9.46
N ALA A 28 -4.37 -8.03 9.69
CA ALA A 28 -3.13 -7.77 8.94
C ALA A 28 -3.29 -7.97 7.42
N LEU A 29 -3.97 -9.05 6.99
CA LEU A 29 -4.31 -9.30 5.58
C LEU A 29 -5.22 -8.22 5.00
N HIS A 30 -6.24 -7.79 5.75
CA HIS A 30 -7.13 -6.73 5.33
C HIS A 30 -6.38 -5.40 5.15
N MET A 31 -5.49 -5.06 6.09
CA MET A 31 -4.64 -3.87 6.04
C MET A 31 -3.72 -3.90 4.81
N THR A 32 -2.97 -4.98 4.60
CA THR A 32 -2.01 -5.07 3.49
C THR A 32 -2.70 -5.06 2.12
N THR A 33 -3.83 -5.75 1.99
CA THR A 33 -4.62 -5.77 0.75
C THR A 33 -5.21 -4.40 0.45
N THR A 34 -5.73 -3.72 1.48
CA THR A 34 -6.32 -2.38 1.31
C THR A 34 -5.27 -1.34 0.96
N LEU A 35 -4.14 -1.34 1.67
CA LEU A 35 -3.00 -0.47 1.36
C LEU A 35 -2.49 -0.69 -0.06
N TRP A 36 -2.34 -1.94 -0.49
CA TRP A 36 -1.89 -2.27 -1.84
C TRP A 36 -2.82 -1.74 -2.92
N ASN A 37 -4.12 -1.96 -2.78
CA ASN A 37 -5.11 -1.47 -3.73
C ASN A 37 -5.14 0.06 -3.79
N GLU A 38 -4.97 0.72 -2.65
CA GLU A 38 -4.94 2.17 -2.56
C GLU A 38 -3.68 2.76 -3.19
N VAL A 39 -2.50 2.17 -2.93
CA VAL A 39 -1.24 2.53 -3.61
C VAL A 39 -1.41 2.39 -5.12
N ARG A 40 -1.96 1.27 -5.60
CA ARG A 40 -2.19 1.03 -7.02
C ARG A 40 -3.10 2.09 -7.63
N ARG A 41 -4.24 2.40 -7.00
CA ARG A 41 -5.18 3.43 -7.48
C ARG A 41 -4.50 4.79 -7.63
N ARG A 42 -3.70 5.21 -6.63
CA ARG A 42 -3.02 6.50 -6.66
C ARG A 42 -1.90 6.56 -7.69
N ILE A 43 -1.13 5.49 -7.85
CA ILE A 43 -0.13 5.41 -8.92
C ILE A 43 -0.82 5.51 -10.30
N VAL A 44 -1.93 4.80 -10.51
CA VAL A 44 -2.71 4.91 -11.76
C VAL A 44 -3.21 6.34 -11.98
N ALA A 45 -3.75 7.00 -10.96
CA ALA A 45 -4.21 8.39 -11.08
C ALA A 45 -3.07 9.37 -11.45
N VAL A 46 -1.86 9.17 -10.92
CA VAL A 46 -0.68 9.96 -11.30
C VAL A 46 -0.24 9.60 -12.73
N ALA A 47 -0.23 8.30 -13.04
CA ALA A 47 0.16 7.75 -14.34
C ALA A 47 -0.82 8.09 -15.47
N ASP A 48 -2.10 8.35 -15.19
CA ASP A 48 -3.06 8.78 -16.20
C ASP A 48 -2.83 10.25 -16.62
N GLY A 49 -2.14 11.03 -15.77
CA GLY A 49 -1.73 12.42 -16.06
C GLY A 49 -0.31 12.57 -16.62
N THR A 50 0.44 11.49 -16.78
CA THR A 50 1.85 11.51 -17.25
C THR A 50 2.15 10.32 -18.16
N ASP A 51 3.14 10.40 -19.05
CA ASP A 51 3.57 9.21 -19.82
C ASP A 51 4.38 8.26 -18.92
N TRP A 52 3.69 7.55 -18.01
CA TRP A 52 4.28 6.70 -16.97
C TRP A 52 5.28 5.69 -17.53
N ARG A 53 5.04 5.19 -18.75
CA ARG A 53 5.96 4.24 -19.40
C ARG A 53 7.32 4.88 -19.69
N ARG A 54 7.32 6.17 -20.02
CA ARG A 54 8.53 6.96 -20.32
C ARG A 54 9.27 7.50 -19.11
N LEU A 55 8.65 7.52 -17.93
CA LEU A 55 9.33 7.94 -16.71
C LEU A 55 10.55 7.05 -16.43
N SER A 56 11.63 7.68 -15.99
CA SER A 56 12.82 6.98 -15.51
C SER A 56 12.48 6.12 -14.30
N PHE A 57 13.39 5.21 -13.93
CA PHE A 57 13.24 4.45 -12.69
C PHE A 57 13.19 5.36 -11.46
N GLU A 58 14.03 6.41 -11.41
CA GLU A 58 14.07 7.38 -10.31
C GLU A 58 12.74 8.14 -10.17
N ASP A 59 12.16 8.61 -11.27
CA ASP A 59 10.89 9.32 -11.23
C ASP A 59 9.74 8.42 -10.74
N LYS A 60 9.72 7.17 -11.23
CA LYS A 60 8.76 6.15 -10.74
C LYS A 60 8.94 5.89 -9.25
N ALA A 61 10.19 5.78 -8.78
CA ALA A 61 10.49 5.59 -7.37
C ALA A 61 10.03 6.78 -6.53
N MET A 62 10.28 8.02 -6.98
CA MET A 62 9.82 9.24 -6.32
C MET A 62 8.30 9.30 -6.19
N VAL A 63 7.56 8.98 -7.26
CA VAL A 63 6.08 8.94 -7.22
C VAL A 63 5.61 7.88 -6.23
N CYS A 64 6.16 6.67 -6.28
CA CYS A 64 5.84 5.61 -5.32
C CYS A 64 6.11 6.06 -3.87
N THR A 65 7.25 6.71 -3.60
CA THR A 65 7.59 7.23 -2.28
C THR A 65 6.61 8.31 -1.83
N ALA A 66 6.23 9.25 -2.70
CA ALA A 66 5.26 10.29 -2.39
C ALA A 66 3.87 9.70 -2.06
N VAL A 67 3.42 8.71 -2.84
CA VAL A 67 2.17 7.98 -2.60
C VAL A 67 2.20 7.25 -1.26
N VAL A 68 3.28 6.50 -0.98
CA VAL A 68 3.44 5.78 0.29
C VAL A 68 3.47 6.75 1.46
N ARG A 69 4.23 7.86 1.39
CA ARG A 69 4.26 8.88 2.45
C ARG A 69 2.89 9.51 2.71
N ALA A 70 2.12 9.81 1.65
CA ALA A 70 0.78 10.35 1.79
C ALA A 70 -0.21 9.36 2.45
N LEU A 71 0.01 8.05 2.27
CA LEU A 71 -0.78 7.01 2.92
C LEU A 71 -0.34 6.73 4.36
N LEU A 72 0.95 6.93 4.65
CA LEU A 72 1.53 6.79 5.99
C LEU A 72 1.40 8.04 6.85
N ASP A 73 0.70 9.08 6.38
CA ASP A 73 0.39 10.25 7.20
C ASP A 73 -0.41 9.79 8.44
N GLY A 74 0.28 9.77 9.58
CA GLY A 74 -0.03 8.89 10.72
C GLY A 74 -1.41 9.11 11.33
N LYS A 75 -1.97 10.32 11.16
CA LYS A 75 -3.32 10.67 11.63
C LYS A 75 -4.41 9.97 10.81
N ARG A 76 -4.22 9.84 9.50
CA ARG A 76 -5.17 9.16 8.59
C ARG A 76 -5.04 7.66 8.68
N LEU A 77 -3.80 7.17 8.79
CA LEU A 77 -3.55 5.76 9.02
C LEU A 77 -4.14 5.31 10.36
N GLY A 78 -3.92 6.06 11.44
CA GLY A 78 -4.52 5.77 12.75
C GLY A 78 -6.04 5.69 12.72
N ALA A 79 -6.72 6.66 12.10
CA ALA A 79 -8.18 6.67 11.98
C ALA A 79 -8.73 5.54 11.08
N PHE A 80 -7.99 5.15 10.04
CA PHE A 80 -8.36 4.00 9.20
C PHE A 80 -8.22 2.67 9.97
N LEU A 81 -7.13 2.51 10.72
CA LEU A 81 -6.90 1.30 11.52
C LEU A 81 -7.84 1.19 12.72
N ALA A 82 -8.29 2.31 13.29
CA ALA A 82 -9.30 2.35 14.33
C ALA A 82 -10.73 2.09 13.81
N GLY A 83 -10.92 1.89 12.50
CA GLY A 83 -12.24 1.70 11.87
C GLY A 83 -13.09 2.97 11.77
N GLU A 84 -12.55 4.12 12.20
CA GLU A 84 -13.19 5.44 12.13
C GLU A 84 -13.29 5.94 10.68
N ARG A 85 -12.45 5.42 9.79
CA ARG A 85 -12.49 5.69 8.34
C ARG A 85 -12.48 4.39 7.55
N LYS A 86 -13.36 4.33 6.54
CA LYS A 86 -13.39 3.23 5.56
C LYS A 86 -12.34 3.36 4.44
N THR A 87 -11.66 4.51 4.36
CA THR A 87 -10.66 4.83 3.34
C THR A 87 -9.50 5.63 3.91
N LEU A 88 -8.28 5.43 3.39
CA LEU A 88 -7.06 6.18 3.75
C LEU A 88 -6.99 7.59 3.11
N VAL A 89 -8.07 8.02 2.45
CA VAL A 89 -8.21 9.32 1.75
C VAL A 89 -9.10 10.25 2.58
#